data_AF-A0A7S3EUN2-F1
#
_entry.id   AF-A0A7S3EUN2-F1
#
_cell.length_a   1.000
_cell.length_b   1.000
_cell.length_c   1.000
_cell.angle_alpha   90.00
_cell.angle_beta   90.00
_cell.angle_gamma   90.00
#
_symmetry.space_group_name_H-M   'P 1'
#
loop_
_entity.id
_entity.type
_entity.pdbx_description
1 polymer ?
#
loop_
_entity_poly.entity_id
_entity_poly.type
_entity_poly.pdbx_seq_one_letter_code
_entity_poly.pdbx_strand_id
1 'polypeptide(L)'
;PFPPATVMPPKSDFVPPLRTSRGEVLRFKSPAEFFSENKNIAGFDNAGKSLYTTIRELVENSLDACETVETLPDIEIALQELSSEDLNKHLGVVTHERLDQSLFERAREGGG
;
A
#
# COMPACT_ATOMS: atom_id res chain seq x y z
N PRO A 1 -15.15 10.62 -23.50
CA PRO A 1 -15.76 11.04 -22.22
C PRO A 1 -15.59 9.96 -21.15
N PHE A 2 -14.73 10.19 -20.17
CA PHE A 2 -14.60 9.32 -19.01
C PHE A 2 -15.88 9.39 -18.16
N PRO A 3 -16.35 8.28 -17.57
CA PRO A 3 -17.46 8.33 -16.62
C PRO A 3 -17.07 9.22 -15.43
N PRO A 4 -18.01 9.97 -14.85
CA PRO A 4 -17.74 10.76 -13.65
C PRO A 4 -17.27 9.82 -12.53
N ALA A 5 -16.21 10.21 -11.83
CA ALA A 5 -15.67 9.44 -10.72
C ALA A 5 -16.80 9.18 -9.69
N THR A 6 -17.23 7.93 -9.59
CA THR A 6 -18.08 7.47 -8.49
C THR A 6 -17.33 7.74 -7.19
N VAL A 7 -17.82 8.68 -6.39
CA VAL A 7 -17.32 8.93 -5.04
C VAL A 7 -17.43 7.62 -4.27
N MET A 8 -16.30 6.99 -3.96
CA MET A 8 -16.29 5.84 -3.06
C MET A 8 -16.76 6.31 -1.69
N PRO A 9 -17.70 5.61 -1.03
CA PRO A 9 -18.09 5.95 0.33
C PRO A 9 -16.89 5.84 1.27
N PRO A 10 -16.79 6.68 2.32
CA PRO A 10 -15.76 6.53 3.33
C PRO A 10 -15.89 5.13 3.95
N LYS A 11 -14.80 4.34 3.89
CA LYS A 11 -14.75 3.04 4.56
C LYS A 11 -14.90 3.29 6.05
N SER A 12 -16.00 2.83 6.64
CA SER A 12 -16.15 2.83 8.08
C SER A 12 -15.13 1.87 8.67
N ASP A 13 -14.10 2.37 9.34
CA ASP A 13 -13.05 1.56 9.98
C ASP A 13 -13.57 0.71 11.17
N PHE A 14 -14.84 0.88 11.55
CA PHE A 14 -15.45 0.14 12.65
C PHE A 14 -16.05 -1.19 12.15
N VAL A 15 -15.23 -2.24 12.14
CA VAL A 15 -15.69 -3.62 12.02
C VAL A 15 -15.84 -4.20 13.43
N PRO A 16 -17.06 -4.51 13.90
CA PRO A 16 -17.25 -5.06 15.24
C PRO A 16 -16.51 -6.40 15.39
N PRO A 17 -15.95 -6.69 16.58
CA PRO A 17 -15.20 -7.92 16.81
C PRO A 17 -16.10 -9.15 16.63
N LEU A 18 -15.83 -9.94 15.60
CA LEU A 18 -16.48 -11.22 15.38
C LEU A 18 -16.04 -12.19 16.48
N ARG A 19 -16.95 -13.01 17.02
CA ARG A 19 -16.62 -13.98 18.07
C ARG A 19 -16.83 -15.41 17.57
N THR A 20 -15.90 -16.31 17.86
CA THR A 20 -16.07 -17.74 17.57
C THR A 20 -17.06 -18.38 18.55
N SER A 21 -17.54 -19.59 18.25
CA SER A 21 -18.39 -20.37 19.17
C SER A 21 -17.70 -20.71 20.49
N ARG A 22 -16.36 -20.62 20.55
CA ARG A 22 -15.53 -20.76 21.76
C ARG A 22 -15.29 -19.43 22.49
N GLY A 23 -15.87 -18.33 22.02
CA GLY A 23 -15.75 -17.00 22.62
C GLY A 23 -14.51 -16.20 22.21
N GLU A 24 -13.70 -16.70 21.27
CA GLU A 24 -12.48 -16.03 20.81
C GLU A 24 -12.83 -14.82 19.94
N VAL A 25 -12.13 -13.69 20.15
CA VAL A 25 -12.34 -12.47 19.38
C VAL A 25 -11.49 -12.51 18.11
N LEU A 26 -12.15 -12.52 16.96
CA LEU A 26 -11.55 -12.37 15.64
C LEU A 26 -11.36 -10.89 15.33
N ARG A 27 -10.16 -10.54 14.86
CA ARG A 27 -9.85 -9.21 14.35
C ARG A 27 -9.93 -9.21 12.84
N PHE A 28 -10.78 -8.35 12.30
CA PHE A 28 -10.74 -8.05 10.88
C PHE A 28 -9.47 -7.26 10.57
N LYS A 29 -8.78 -7.62 9.49
CA LYS A 29 -7.63 -6.90 8.96
C LYS A 29 -7.84 -6.71 7.47
N SER A 30 -7.46 -5.54 6.97
CA SER A 30 -7.42 -5.34 5.52
C SER A 30 -6.32 -6.19 4.89
N PRO A 31 -6.40 -6.54 3.59
CA PRO A 31 -5.32 -7.27 2.91
C PRO A 31 -3.96 -6.58 3.05
N ALA A 32 -3.90 -5.25 2.91
CA ALA A 32 -2.67 -4.48 3.04
C ALA A 32 -2.07 -4.55 4.45
N GLU A 33 -2.92 -4.49 5.48
CA GLU A 33 -2.51 -4.58 6.88
C GLU A 33 -2.00 -6.00 7.22
N PHE A 34 -2.68 -7.03 6.70
CA PHE A 34 -2.25 -8.41 6.84
C PHE A 34 -0.86 -8.65 6.23
N PHE A 35 -0.60 -8.20 5.01
CA PHE A 35 0.71 -8.38 4.37
C PHE A 35 1.82 -7.53 4.99
N SER A 36 1.47 -6.34 5.52
CA SER A 36 2.43 -5.47 6.22
C SER A 36 2.95 -6.11 7.50
N GLU A 37 2.07 -6.80 8.23
CA GLU A 37 2.43 -7.55 9.44
C GLU A 37 3.06 -8.92 9.15
N ASN A 38 2.74 -9.54 8.01
CA ASN A 38 3.15 -10.90 7.66
C ASN A 38 3.94 -10.94 6.34
N LYS A 39 5.02 -10.15 6.26
CA LYS A 39 5.83 -9.99 5.03
C LYS A 39 6.39 -11.30 4.46
N ASN A 40 6.70 -12.26 5.34
CA ASN A 40 7.20 -13.57 4.97
C ASN A 40 6.23 -14.39 4.11
N ILE A 41 4.91 -14.22 4.31
CA ILE A 41 3.87 -14.96 3.59
C ILE A 41 3.90 -14.63 2.10
N ALA A 42 4.20 -13.37 1.75
CA ALA A 42 4.31 -12.92 0.37
C ALA A 42 5.75 -13.00 -0.20
N GLY A 43 6.67 -13.66 0.52
CA GLY A 43 8.07 -13.80 0.07
C GLY A 43 8.96 -12.58 0.33
N PHE A 44 8.49 -11.61 1.12
CA PHE A 44 9.24 -10.38 1.46
C PHE A 44 9.98 -10.49 2.81
N ASP A 45 10.54 -11.66 3.11
CA ASP A 45 11.21 -11.95 4.39
C ASP A 45 12.60 -11.28 4.53
N ASN A 46 13.34 -11.15 3.42
CA ASN A 46 14.66 -10.53 3.35
C ASN A 46 14.83 -9.75 2.05
N ALA A 47 15.74 -8.77 2.03
CA ALA A 47 15.91 -7.86 0.89
C ALA A 47 16.19 -8.59 -0.44
N GLY A 48 16.99 -9.67 -0.42
CA GLY A 48 17.32 -10.42 -1.63
C GLY A 48 16.12 -11.19 -2.20
N LYS A 49 15.36 -11.88 -1.33
CA LYS A 49 14.16 -12.60 -1.75
C LYS A 49 13.04 -11.64 -2.16
N SER A 50 12.88 -10.53 -1.44
CA SER A 50 11.95 -9.44 -1.79
C SER A 50 12.22 -8.92 -3.21
N LEU A 51 13.48 -8.65 -3.53
CA LEU A 51 13.88 -8.17 -4.86
C LEU A 51 13.58 -9.22 -5.94
N TYR A 52 13.99 -10.47 -5.71
CA TYR A 52 13.71 -11.57 -6.63
C TYR A 52 12.21 -11.77 -6.88
N THR A 53 11.42 -11.85 -5.82
CA THR A 53 9.96 -12.00 -5.91
C THR A 53 9.35 -10.82 -6.65
N THR A 54 9.75 -9.59 -6.36
CA THR A 54 9.24 -8.40 -7.06
C THR A 54 9.50 -8.47 -8.57
N ILE A 55 10.73 -8.78 -8.97
CA ILE A 55 11.08 -8.87 -10.40
C ILE A 55 10.32 -10.00 -11.07
N ARG A 56 10.25 -11.18 -10.43
CA ARG A 56 9.56 -12.35 -10.99
C ARG A 56 8.09 -12.04 -11.28
N GLU A 57 7.37 -11.51 -10.29
CA GLU A 57 5.95 -11.21 -10.43
C GLU A 57 5.70 -10.11 -11.50
N LEU A 58 6.58 -9.10 -11.60
CA LEU A 58 6.48 -8.08 -12.66
C LEU A 58 6.65 -8.69 -14.05
N VAL A 59 7.60 -9.60 -14.22
CA VAL A 59 7.83 -10.30 -15.49
C VAL A 59 6.68 -11.23 -15.83
N GLU A 60 6.21 -12.05 -14.87
CA GLU A 60 5.05 -12.94 -15.04
C GLU A 60 3.82 -12.15 -15.48
N ASN A 61 3.50 -11.04 -14.78
CA ASN A 61 2.39 -10.16 -15.16
C ASN A 61 2.55 -9.55 -16.57
N SER A 62 3.78 -9.22 -16.97
CA SER A 62 4.05 -8.65 -18.30
C SER A 62 3.88 -9.70 -19.40
N LEU A 63 4.34 -10.93 -19.16
CA LEU A 63 4.19 -12.05 -20.08
C LEU A 63 2.72 -12.46 -20.24
N ASP A 64 1.97 -12.56 -19.14
CA ASP A 64 0.53 -12.86 -19.14
C ASP A 64 -0.25 -11.80 -19.93
N ALA A 65 0.14 -10.53 -19.80
CA ALA A 65 -0.46 -9.44 -20.56
C ALA A 65 -0.18 -9.56 -22.07
N CYS A 66 1.05 -9.90 -22.46
CA CYS A 66 1.42 -10.12 -23.87
C CYS A 66 0.71 -11.36 -24.46
N GLU A 67 0.58 -12.44 -23.70
CA GLU A 67 -0.17 -13.64 -24.09
C GLU A 67 -1.65 -13.30 -24.33
N THR A 68 -2.26 -12.52 -23.44
CA THR A 68 -3.67 -12.11 -23.55
C THR A 68 -3.98 -11.36 -24.84
N VAL A 69 -3.00 -10.63 -25.39
CA VAL A 69 -3.15 -9.84 -26.63
C VAL A 69 -2.40 -10.45 -27.82
N GLU A 70 -1.95 -11.70 -27.69
CA GLU A 70 -1.24 -12.47 -28.72
C GLU A 70 -0.07 -11.72 -29.39
N THR A 71 0.69 -10.94 -28.61
CA THR A 71 1.81 -10.13 -29.10
C THR A 71 3.13 -10.66 -28.55
N LEU A 72 4.19 -10.61 -29.35
CA LEU A 72 5.52 -11.00 -28.90
C LEU A 72 6.00 -10.03 -27.80
N PRO A 73 6.44 -10.55 -26.64
CA PRO A 73 6.90 -9.71 -25.55
C PRO A 73 8.25 -9.07 -25.87
N ASP A 74 8.36 -7.77 -25.59
CA ASP A 74 9.62 -7.03 -25.48
C ASP A 74 9.65 -6.37 -24.10
N ILE A 75 10.44 -6.94 -23.19
CA ILE A 75 10.43 -6.60 -21.76
C ILE A 75 11.84 -6.17 -21.34
N GLU A 76 11.99 -4.91 -20.98
CA GLU A 76 13.21 -4.34 -20.40
C GLU A 76 13.05 -4.16 -18.88
N ILE A 77 14.07 -4.55 -18.13
CA ILE A 77 14.09 -4.42 -16.67
C ILE A 77 15.31 -3.60 -16.26
N ALA A 78 15.07 -2.50 -15.55
CA ALA A 78 16.10 -1.67 -14.97
C ALA A 78 16.02 -1.68 -13.44
N LEU A 79 17.16 -1.82 -12.78
CA LEU A 79 17.28 -1.70 -11.33
C LEU A 79 18.12 -0.47 -11.00
N GLN A 80 17.56 0.40 -10.17
CA GLN A 80 18.24 1.60 -9.71
C GLN A 80 18.11 1.70 -8.19
N GLU A 81 19.24 1.94 -7.52
CA GLU A 81 19.24 2.31 -6.12
C GLU A 81 18.78 3.76 -5.98
N LEU A 82 17.74 3.99 -5.16
CA LEU A 82 17.16 5.30 -4.93
C LEU A 82 17.48 5.77 -3.51
N SER A 83 17.90 7.02 -3.38
CA SER A 83 17.92 7.67 -2.07
C SER A 83 16.49 7.98 -1.61
N SER A 84 16.30 8.21 -0.30
CA SER A 84 15.00 8.61 0.25
C SER A 84 14.47 9.90 -0.38
N GLU A 85 15.35 10.82 -0.74
CA GLU A 85 15.00 12.08 -1.41
C GLU A 85 14.52 11.82 -2.84
N ASP A 86 15.20 10.94 -3.57
CA ASP A 86 14.82 10.57 -4.94
C ASP A 86 13.50 9.81 -4.95
N LEU A 87 13.28 8.91 -3.98
CA LEU A 87 12.03 8.18 -3.86
C LEU A 87 10.83 9.11 -3.61
N ASN A 88 10.95 10.07 -2.69
CA ASN A 88 9.89 11.04 -2.40
C ASN A 88 9.53 11.90 -3.62
N LYS A 89 10.55 12.32 -4.40
CA LYS A 89 10.35 13.05 -5.65
C LYS A 89 9.55 12.22 -6.66
N HIS A 90 9.92 10.94 -6.86
CA HIS A 90 9.22 10.05 -7.81
C HIS A 90 7.79 9.72 -7.39
N LEU A 91 7.54 9.57 -6.08
CA LEU A 91 6.20 9.29 -5.56
C LEU A 91 5.28 10.53 -5.50
N GLY A 92 5.78 11.72 -5.85
CA GLY A 92 5.02 12.97 -5.73
C GLY A 92 4.67 13.32 -4.27
N VAL A 93 5.36 12.73 -3.31
CA VAL A 93 5.15 13.01 -1.88
C VAL A 93 5.95 14.26 -1.54
N VAL A 94 5.24 15.40 -1.48
CA VAL A 94 5.82 16.63 -0.96
C VAL A 94 5.99 16.44 0.55
N THR A 95 7.23 16.37 1.02
CA THR A 95 7.54 16.48 2.46
C THR A 95 7.17 17.89 2.92
N HIS A 96 5.91 18.07 3.30
CA HIS A 96 5.49 19.27 4.00
C HIS A 96 5.99 19.17 5.44
N GLU A 97 6.94 20.01 5.81
CA GLU A 97 7.19 20.32 7.22
C GLU A 97 5.88 20.88 7.79
N ARG A 98 5.41 20.34 8.92
CA ARG A 98 4.16 20.78 9.54
C ARG A 98 4.34 22.22 10.02
N LEU A 99 3.73 23.17 9.32
CA LEU A 99 3.96 24.61 9.51
C LEU A 99 3.16 25.26 10.65
N ASP A 100 2.21 24.59 11.31
CA ASP A 100 1.41 25.26 12.33
C ASP A 100 1.09 24.40 13.56
N GLN A 101 1.85 24.62 14.64
CA GLN A 101 1.61 24.05 15.97
C GLN A 101 0.52 24.80 16.75
N SER A 102 0.17 26.03 16.36
CA SER A 102 -0.75 26.89 17.11
C SER A 102 -2.23 26.48 17.00
N LEU A 103 -2.58 25.70 15.97
CA LEU A 103 -3.93 25.16 15.78
C LEU A 103 -4.35 24.14 16.85
N PHE A 104 -3.40 23.55 17.59
CA PHE A 104 -3.69 22.57 18.64
C PHE A 104 -3.78 23.19 20.05
N GLU A 105 -3.22 24.38 20.25
CA GLU A 105 -3.23 25.05 21.56
C GLU A 105 -4.64 25.50 21.96
N ARG A 106 -5.45 25.91 20.98
CA ARG A 106 -6.86 26.30 21.21
C ARG A 106 -7.79 25.15 21.62
N ALA A 107 -7.39 23.89 21.44
CA ALA A 107 -8.15 22.74 21.90
C ALA A 107 -7.94 22.42 23.38
N ARG A 108 -6.89 22.97 24.03
CA ARG A 108 -6.65 22.80 25.48
C ARG A 108 -7.31 23.89 26.34
N GLU A 109 -7.69 25.02 25.76
CA GLU A 109 -8.21 26.16 26.53
C GLU A 109 -9.76 26.21 26.60
N GLY A 110 -10.47 25.35 25.88
CA GLY A 110 -11.95 25.31 25.89
C GLY A 110 -12.58 24.39 26.94
N GLY A 111 -11.79 23.77 27.82
CA GLY A 111 -12.26 22.89 28.89
C GLY A 111 -12.02 23.50 30.27
N GLY A 112 -12.76 24.57 30.58
CA GLY A 112 -12.88 25.16 31.92
C GLY A 112 -14.32 25.11 32.40
#